data_AF-A0A1W1BDC3-F1
#
_entry.id   AF-A0A1W1BDC3-F1
#
_cell.length_a   1.000
_cell.length_b   1.000
_cell.length_c   1.000
_cell.angle_alpha   90.00
_cell.angle_beta   90.00
_cell.angle_gamma   90.00
#
_symmetry.space_group_name_H-M   'P 1'
#
loop_
_entity.id
_entity.type
_entity.pdbx_description
1 polymer ?
#
loop_
_entity_poly.entity_id
_entity_poly.type
_entity_poly.pdbx_seq_one_letter_code
_entity_poly.pdbx_strand_id
1 'polypeptide(L)'
;MKKILLLIILILITGCENKAKAVITKSSVLKEPIPCMRLNNFNAENELTHHLKKIYHFNDKCTYSLTLKFKKDIVCNSTQNITTKSLGKMPKSFIELEVRKGFKTIYKYYIDLYHNANIDDLDEGFLVLKRDVITY
;
A
#
# COMPACT_ATOMS: atom_id res chain seq x y z
N MET A 1 -24.16 29.70 34.42
CA MET A 1 -24.71 29.01 33.24
C MET A 1 -23.99 29.30 31.91
N LYS A 2 -22.93 30.12 31.84
CA LYS A 2 -22.16 30.40 30.60
C LYS A 2 -21.02 29.41 30.27
N LYS A 3 -20.59 28.57 31.22
CA LYS A 3 -19.45 27.64 31.04
C LYS A 3 -19.82 26.29 30.40
N ILE A 4 -21.10 25.91 30.39
CA ILE A 4 -21.56 24.62 29.84
C ILE A 4 -21.63 24.68 28.30
N LEU A 5 -21.85 25.86 27.72
CA LEU A 5 -21.96 26.04 26.26
C LEU A 5 -20.62 25.81 25.53
N LEU A 6 -19.49 25.97 26.22
CA LEU A 6 -18.15 25.85 25.61
C LEU A 6 -17.70 24.39 25.41
N LEU A 7 -18.25 23.45 26.19
CA LEU A 7 -17.82 22.04 26.13
C LEU A 7 -18.42 21.29 24.92
N ILE A 8 -19.55 21.78 24.39
CA ILE A 8 -20.30 21.13 23.31
C ILE A 8 -19.64 21.40 21.94
N ILE A 9 -18.93 22.52 21.80
CA ILE A 9 -18.25 22.92 20.56
C ILE A 9 -17.00 22.05 20.29
N LEU A 10 -16.36 21.52 21.35
CA LEU A 10 -15.13 20.72 21.19
C LEU A 10 -15.37 19.32 20.59
N ILE A 11 -16.61 18.84 20.57
CA ILE A 11 -16.95 17.48 20.12
C ILE A 11 -17.15 17.42 18.59
N LEU A 12 -17.17 18.57 17.89
CA LEU A 12 -17.46 18.63 16.45
C LEU A 12 -16.24 18.58 15.52
N ILE A 13 -15.01 18.48 16.06
CA ILE A 13 -13.78 18.54 15.26
C ILE A 13 -13.08 17.19 15.06
N THR A 14 -13.66 16.07 15.50
CA THR A 14 -13.15 14.74 15.13
C THR A 14 -13.68 14.32 13.76
N GLY A 15 -13.21 15.01 12.72
CA GLY A 15 -13.37 14.55 11.34
C GLY A 15 -12.56 13.27 11.14
N CYS A 16 -13.20 12.11 11.27
CA CYS A 16 -12.61 10.83 10.94
C CYS A 16 -12.46 10.76 9.42
N GLU A 17 -11.27 11.07 8.90
CA GLU A 17 -10.99 10.88 7.48
C GLU A 17 -11.01 9.39 7.18
N ASN A 18 -11.96 8.95 6.35
CA ASN A 18 -12.04 7.56 5.91
C ASN A 18 -10.84 7.24 5.03
N LYS A 19 -9.71 6.86 5.65
CA LYS A 19 -8.53 6.36 4.95
C LYS A 19 -8.90 5.11 4.15
N ALA A 20 -8.38 5.01 2.94
CA ALA A 20 -8.54 3.82 2.13
C ALA A 20 -7.96 2.61 2.87
N LYS A 21 -8.65 1.47 2.79
CA LYS A 21 -8.22 0.24 3.45
C LYS A 21 -7.40 -0.60 2.48
N ALA A 22 -6.25 -1.07 2.95
CA ALA A 22 -5.43 -1.99 2.19
C ALA A 22 -6.12 -3.36 2.05
N VAL A 23 -5.97 -3.97 0.88
CA VAL A 23 -6.35 -5.35 0.60
C VAL A 23 -5.10 -6.20 0.72
N ILE A 24 -5.12 -7.15 1.66
CA ILE A 24 -4.01 -8.07 1.92
C ILE A 24 -4.43 -9.47 1.47
N THR A 25 -3.60 -10.11 0.64
CA THR A 25 -3.74 -11.51 0.25
C THR A 25 -2.52 -12.27 0.72
N LYS A 26 -2.71 -13.28 1.56
CA LYS A 26 -1.65 -14.18 2.03
C LYS A 26 -1.91 -15.60 1.53
N SER A 27 -0.92 -16.23 0.92
CA SER A 27 -1.01 -17.62 0.53
C SER A 27 -0.90 -18.53 1.76
N SER A 28 -1.73 -19.58 1.80
CA SER A 28 -1.64 -20.64 2.82
C SER A 28 -0.32 -21.42 2.78
N VAL A 29 0.47 -21.26 1.70
CA VAL A 29 1.80 -21.87 1.55
C VAL A 29 2.86 -21.13 2.37
N LEU A 30 2.58 -19.89 2.81
CA LEU A 30 3.46 -19.15 3.71
C LEU A 30 3.30 -19.66 5.15
N LYS A 31 4.02 -20.72 5.49
CA LYS A 31 4.04 -21.30 6.84
C LYS A 31 5.12 -20.70 7.73
N GLU A 32 6.20 -20.22 7.12
CA GLU A 32 7.37 -19.67 7.78
C GLU A 32 7.64 -18.26 7.28
N PRO A 33 8.17 -17.37 8.14
CA PRO A 33 8.54 -16.03 7.72
C PRO A 33 9.72 -16.04 6.74
N ILE A 34 9.74 -15.01 5.89
CA ILE A 34 10.64 -14.86 4.75
C ILE A 34 11.97 -14.31 5.24
N PRO A 35 13.09 -15.06 5.05
CA PRO A 35 14.38 -14.65 5.58
C PRO A 35 15.01 -13.52 4.77
N CYS A 36 14.81 -13.51 3.45
CA CYS A 36 15.37 -12.50 2.57
C CYS A 36 14.59 -12.40 1.26
N MET A 37 14.70 -11.25 0.60
CA MET A 37 14.07 -10.99 -0.69
C MET A 37 15.06 -10.34 -1.67
N ARG A 38 14.86 -10.60 -2.96
CA ARG A 38 15.41 -9.78 -4.05
C ARG A 38 14.36 -8.79 -4.53
N LEU A 39 14.80 -7.65 -5.05
CA LEU A 39 13.89 -6.66 -5.62
C LEU A 39 13.72 -6.93 -7.12
N ASN A 40 12.47 -6.99 -7.57
CA ASN A 40 12.12 -7.16 -8.97
C ASN A 40 11.63 -5.83 -9.55
N ASN A 41 12.51 -5.15 -10.29
CA ASN A 41 12.21 -3.84 -10.89
C ASN A 41 11.51 -4.01 -12.24
N PHE A 42 10.21 -4.28 -12.23
CA PHE A 42 9.42 -4.36 -13.46
C PHE A 42 9.13 -2.99 -14.09
N ASN A 43 9.14 -1.92 -13.30
CA ASN A 43 8.91 -0.55 -13.77
C ASN A 43 10.13 0.32 -13.44
N ALA A 44 10.42 1.28 -14.33
CA ALA A 44 11.58 2.17 -14.30
C ALA A 44 11.90 2.72 -12.90
N GLU A 45 13.20 2.84 -12.61
CA GLU A 45 13.69 3.43 -11.36
C GLU A 45 12.98 4.77 -11.08
N ASN A 46 12.49 4.90 -9.85
CA ASN A 46 11.78 6.06 -9.36
C ASN A 46 12.09 6.22 -7.87
N GLU A 47 11.66 7.35 -7.31
CA GLU A 47 11.87 7.69 -5.91
C GLU A 47 11.40 6.60 -4.93
N LEU A 48 10.24 6.00 -5.16
CA LEU A 48 9.70 4.92 -4.31
C LEU A 48 10.58 3.67 -4.37
N THR A 49 11.04 3.28 -5.55
CA THR A 49 11.97 2.15 -5.71
C THR A 49 13.32 2.43 -5.04
N HIS A 50 13.85 3.65 -5.14
CA HIS A 50 15.10 4.03 -4.45
C HIS A 50 14.92 4.03 -2.93
N HIS A 51 13.81 4.55 -2.43
CA HIS A 51 13.49 4.52 -1.01
C HIS A 51 13.35 3.09 -0.49
N LEU A 52 12.66 2.22 -1.24
CA LEU A 52 12.51 0.82 -0.88
C LEU A 52 13.88 0.12 -0.72
N LYS A 53 14.84 0.39 -1.61
CA LYS A 53 16.23 -0.10 -1.52
C LYS A 53 16.99 0.44 -0.30
N LYS A 54 16.60 1.60 0.24
CA LYS A 54 17.20 2.17 1.46
C LYS A 54 16.65 1.53 2.73
N ILE A 55 15.34 1.24 2.77
CA ILE A 55 14.67 0.70 3.96
C ILE A 55 14.77 -0.83 4.10
N TYR A 56 15.24 -1.54 3.07
CA TYR A 56 15.44 -2.98 3.09
C TYR A 56 16.66 -3.43 2.29
N HIS A 57 17.44 -4.34 2.85
CA HIS A 57 18.61 -4.90 2.20
C HIS A 57 18.24 -6.08 1.28
N PHE A 58 18.04 -5.79 -0.01
CA PHE A 58 17.75 -6.81 -1.01
C PHE A 58 19.01 -7.60 -1.40
N ASN A 59 18.85 -8.91 -1.57
CA ASN A 59 19.91 -9.80 -2.02
C ASN A 59 19.44 -10.58 -3.25
N ASP A 60 20.16 -10.44 -4.36
CA ASP A 60 19.79 -11.01 -5.66
C ASP A 60 19.74 -12.54 -5.68
N LYS A 61 20.38 -13.20 -4.70
CA LYS A 61 20.37 -14.67 -4.54
C LYS A 61 19.13 -15.19 -3.81
N CYS A 62 18.26 -14.31 -3.28
CA CYS A 62 17.07 -14.73 -2.55
C CYS A 62 16.00 -15.34 -3.46
N THR A 63 15.42 -16.45 -3.00
CA THR A 63 14.34 -17.17 -3.73
C THR A 63 13.06 -16.35 -3.81
N TYR A 64 12.81 -15.50 -2.82
CA TYR A 64 11.64 -14.63 -2.76
C TYR A 64 11.92 -13.32 -3.48
N SER A 65 11.00 -12.89 -4.32
CA SER A 65 11.09 -11.61 -5.04
C SER A 65 9.97 -10.68 -4.63
N LEU A 66 10.32 -9.47 -4.20
CA LEU A 66 9.39 -8.36 -3.98
C LEU A 66 9.27 -7.54 -5.26
N THR A 67 8.05 -7.27 -5.70
CA THR A 67 7.73 -6.37 -6.80
C THR A 67 6.92 -5.20 -6.28
N LEU A 68 7.39 -3.97 -6.50
CA LEU A 68 6.64 -2.74 -6.28
C LEU A 68 5.96 -2.33 -7.59
N LYS A 69 4.63 -2.25 -7.59
CA LYS A 69 3.87 -1.61 -8.67
C LYS A 69 3.15 -0.40 -8.11
N PHE A 70 3.15 0.69 -8.86
CA PHE A 70 2.41 1.88 -8.50
C PHE A 70 1.99 2.59 -9.78
N LYS A 71 0.92 3.38 -9.67
CA LYS A 71 0.47 4.27 -10.73
C LYS A 71 -0.06 5.53 -10.09
N LYS A 72 0.35 6.69 -10.59
CA LYS A 72 -0.13 8.02 -10.18
C LYS A 72 -1.04 8.64 -11.23
N ASP A 73 -1.71 9.71 -10.85
CA ASP A 73 -2.54 10.54 -11.75
C ASP A 73 -3.56 9.70 -12.54
N ILE A 74 -4.22 8.76 -11.86
CA ILE A 74 -5.27 7.93 -12.43
C ILE A 74 -6.47 8.84 -12.73
N VAL A 75 -6.67 9.08 -14.02
CA VAL A 75 -7.78 9.86 -14.56
C VAL A 75 -8.83 8.95 -15.18
N CYS A 76 -10.10 9.38 -15.14
CA CYS A 76 -11.22 8.61 -15.67
C CYS A 76 -11.33 8.87 -17.17
N ASN A 77 -11.06 7.86 -18.00
CA ASN A 77 -10.99 8.04 -19.46
C ASN A 77 -12.18 7.40 -20.19
N SER A 78 -13.27 7.02 -19.50
CA SER A 78 -14.43 6.43 -20.16
C SER A 78 -15.74 6.58 -19.40
N THR A 79 -16.84 6.70 -20.15
CA THR A 79 -18.23 6.57 -19.67
C THR A 79 -18.57 5.17 -19.14
N GLN A 80 -17.71 4.17 -19.38
CA GLN A 80 -17.90 2.77 -18.99
C GLN A 80 -17.52 2.47 -17.53
N ASN A 81 -16.65 3.28 -16.90
CA ASN A 81 -16.30 3.12 -15.47
C ASN A 81 -17.25 3.87 -14.52
N ILE A 82 -18.17 4.68 -15.07
CA ILE A 82 -19.13 5.48 -14.31
C ILE A 82 -20.13 4.56 -13.59
N THR A 83 -20.58 3.48 -14.21
CA THR A 83 -21.65 2.62 -13.68
C THR A 83 -21.22 1.75 -12.49
N THR A 84 -19.94 1.40 -12.36
CA THR A 84 -19.45 0.59 -11.22
C THR A 84 -18.87 1.41 -10.06
N LYS A 85 -18.56 2.69 -10.25
CA LYS A 85 -17.98 3.58 -9.21
C LYS A 85 -18.80 4.85 -8.93
N SER A 86 -20.01 4.99 -9.46
CA SER A 86 -20.86 6.20 -9.29
C SER A 86 -21.24 6.54 -7.84
N LEU A 87 -20.93 5.69 -6.87
CA LEU A 87 -21.23 5.89 -5.44
C LEU A 87 -20.01 6.23 -4.57
N GLY A 88 -18.77 6.29 -5.11
CA GLY A 88 -17.55 6.52 -4.33
C GLY A 88 -16.49 7.40 -4.99
N LYS A 89 -15.57 7.96 -4.19
CA LYS A 89 -14.39 8.69 -4.70
C LYS A 89 -13.53 7.74 -5.56
N MET A 90 -13.11 8.19 -6.74
CA MET A 90 -12.15 7.45 -7.56
C MET A 90 -10.73 7.59 -6.98
N PRO A 91 -9.91 6.53 -6.94
CA PRO A 91 -8.52 6.65 -6.53
C PRO A 91 -7.73 7.49 -7.53
N LYS A 92 -6.85 8.33 -7.01
CA LYS A 92 -5.86 9.10 -7.77
C LYS A 92 -4.59 8.29 -8.04
N SER A 93 -4.26 7.35 -7.17
CA SER A 93 -3.11 6.45 -7.35
C SER A 93 -3.31 5.10 -6.68
N PHE A 94 -2.39 4.17 -6.88
CA PHE A 94 -2.33 2.92 -6.10
C PHE A 94 -0.89 2.52 -5.80
N ILE A 95 -0.71 1.74 -4.73
CA ILE A 95 0.51 0.99 -4.42
C ILE A 95 0.17 -0.51 -4.32
N GLU A 96 1.00 -1.35 -4.93
CA GLU A 96 0.99 -2.79 -4.77
C GLU A 96 2.39 -3.30 -4.41
N LEU A 97 2.48 -4.07 -3.33
CA LEU A 97 3.67 -4.82 -2.94
C LEU A 97 3.36 -6.31 -3.09
N GLU A 98 3.99 -6.96 -4.06
CA GLU A 98 3.78 -8.36 -4.36
C GLU A 98 5.03 -9.19 -4.07
N VAL A 99 4.94 -10.16 -3.16
CA VAL A 99 6.00 -11.13 -2.89
C VAL A 99 5.69 -12.44 -3.59
N ARG A 100 6.64 -12.92 -4.39
CA ARG A 100 6.54 -14.19 -5.11
C ARG A 100 7.68 -15.14 -4.72
N LYS A 101 7.41 -16.45 -4.81
CA LYS A 101 8.43 -17.51 -4.78
C LYS A 101 8.35 -18.24 -6.12
N GLY A 102 9.29 -17.97 -7.02
CA GLY A 102 9.16 -18.35 -8.42
C GLY A 102 7.92 -17.70 -9.05
N PHE A 103 7.04 -18.50 -9.66
CA PHE A 103 5.82 -18.00 -10.31
C PHE A 103 4.64 -17.79 -9.36
N LYS A 104 4.70 -18.28 -8.11
CA LYS A 104 3.59 -18.23 -7.17
C LYS A 104 3.62 -16.95 -6.34
N THR A 105 2.51 -16.22 -6.31
CA THR A 105 2.30 -15.10 -5.38
C THR A 105 2.05 -15.65 -3.98
N ILE A 106 2.86 -15.23 -3.02
CA ILE A 106 2.83 -15.70 -1.64
C ILE A 106 2.21 -14.62 -0.73
N TYR A 107 2.47 -13.35 -1.05
CA TYR A 107 1.90 -12.21 -0.35
C TYR A 107 1.60 -11.11 -1.34
N LYS A 108 0.49 -10.40 -1.15
CA LYS A 108 0.17 -9.18 -1.87
C LYS A 108 -0.48 -8.18 -0.93
N TYR A 109 0.08 -6.98 -0.88
CA TYR A 109 -0.54 -5.80 -0.30
C TYR A 109 -0.94 -4.88 -1.45
N TYR A 110 -2.17 -4.36 -1.41
CA TYR A 110 -2.68 -3.42 -2.40
C TYR A 110 -3.48 -2.31 -1.70
N ILE A 111 -3.25 -1.05 -2.08
CA ILE A 111 -4.05 0.07 -1.58
C ILE A 111 -4.34 1.07 -2.70
N ASP A 112 -5.61 1.47 -2.79
CA ASP A 112 -6.09 2.60 -3.58
C ASP A 112 -5.89 3.88 -2.76
N LEU A 113 -5.34 4.95 -3.36
CA LEU A 113 -5.04 6.21 -2.69
C LEU A 113 -5.81 7.36 -3.36
N TYR A 114 -6.30 8.30 -2.56
CA TYR A 114 -6.99 9.50 -3.06
C TYR A 114 -6.05 10.67 -3.36
N HIS A 115 -4.76 10.52 -3.03
CA HIS A 115 -3.65 11.38 -3.40
C HIS A 115 -2.66 10.63 -4.31
N ASN A 116 -1.57 11.29 -4.71
CA ASN A 116 -0.49 10.61 -5.44
C ASN A 116 0.41 9.86 -4.44
N ALA A 117 0.64 8.59 -4.71
CA ALA A 117 1.51 7.72 -3.94
C ALA A 117 2.85 8.39 -3.63
N ASN A 118 3.20 8.41 -2.35
CA ASN A 118 4.44 9.00 -1.84
C ASN A 118 5.23 7.99 -0.99
N ILE A 119 6.33 8.46 -0.40
CA ILE A 119 7.20 7.65 0.46
C ILE A 119 6.46 7.16 1.71
N ASP A 120 5.66 7.99 2.35
CA ASP A 120 4.93 7.62 3.57
C ASP A 120 3.94 6.47 3.31
N ASP A 121 3.22 6.52 2.18
CA ASP A 121 2.32 5.44 1.77
C ASP A 121 3.07 4.12 1.53
N LEU A 122 4.27 4.21 0.93
CA LEU A 122 5.14 3.05 0.72
C LEU A 122 5.64 2.49 2.05
N ASP A 123 6.06 3.35 2.98
CA ASP A 123 6.54 2.96 4.30
C ASP A 123 5.44 2.27 5.10
N GLU A 124 4.22 2.82 5.11
CA GLU A 124 3.06 2.18 5.74
C GLU A 124 2.80 0.78 5.13
N GLY A 125 2.79 0.67 3.80
CA GLY A 125 2.61 -0.60 3.12
C GLY A 125 3.73 -1.61 3.41
N PHE A 126 4.98 -1.14 3.43
CA PHE A 126 6.13 -1.99 3.70
C PHE A 126 6.20 -2.44 5.16
N LEU A 127 5.80 -1.58 6.11
CA LEU A 127 5.68 -1.94 7.54
C LEU A 127 4.63 -3.05 7.75
N VAL A 128 3.51 -2.98 7.04
CA VAL A 128 2.49 -4.05 7.06
C VAL A 128 3.08 -5.35 6.52
N LEU A 129 3.74 -5.30 5.36
CA LEU A 129 4.41 -6.46 4.78
C LEU A 129 5.45 -7.05 5.74
N LYS A 130 6.31 -6.22 6.33
CA LYS A 130 7.37 -6.64 7.23
C LYS A 130 6.82 -7.38 8.45
N ARG A 131 5.79 -6.82 9.08
CA ARG A 131 5.07 -7.44 10.20
C ARG A 131 4.45 -8.78 9.83
N ASP A 132 3.92 -8.86 8.63
CA ASP A 132 3.17 -10.03 8.18
C ASP A 132 4.06 -11.19 7.77
N VAL A 133 5.22 -10.92 7.17
CA VAL A 133 5.98 -11.97 6.46
C VAL A 133 7.50 -11.93 6.63
N ILE A 134 8.14 -10.94 7.27
CA ILE A 134 9.61 -10.85 7.35
C ILE A 134 10.12 -11.25 8.75
N THR A 135 11.20 -12.04 8.81
CA THR A 135 11.92 -12.40 10.06
C THR A 135 12.95 -11.33 10.44
N TYR A 136 13.16 -11.11 11.75
CA TYR A 136 14.30 -10.36 12.30
C TYR A 136 15.36 -11.29 12.86
#